data_AF-A0A0D9NX14-F1
#
_entry.id   AF-A0A0D9NX14-F1
#
_cell.length_a   1.000
_cell.length_b   1.000
_cell.length_c   1.000
_cell.angle_alpha   90.00
_cell.angle_beta   90.00
_cell.angle_gamma   90.00
#
_symmetry.space_group_name_H-M   'P 1'
#
loop_
_entity.id
_entity.type
_entity.pdbx_description
1 polymer ?
#
loop_
_entity_poly.entity_id
_entity_poly.type
_entity_poly.pdbx_seq_one_letter_code
_entity_poly.pdbx_strand_id
1 'polypeptide(L)'
;MPRPIEPSLRGNVQYQRLQASIKLFGAMLLVFFTVAFTAAVLRLPLPRVLELLTRWGPGGAEQYEEMISVIYIVWGYFLLRAADSPFDHELFLDFSLHANVAHFSLMTAMAVVNKGDRIHLLGDVVSAWIVFCPFVYFWKITRRPE
;
A
#
# COMPACT_ATOMS: atom_id res chain seq x y z
N MET A 1 8.99 -4.48 27.30
CA MET A 1 10.19 -3.87 26.69
C MET A 1 10.36 -4.46 25.30
N PRO A 2 10.53 -3.66 24.24
CA PRO A 2 10.98 -4.16 22.94
C PRO A 2 12.31 -4.90 23.16
N ARG A 3 12.45 -6.12 22.62
CA ARG A 3 13.71 -6.85 22.71
C ARG A 3 14.75 -6.09 21.86
N PRO A 4 15.94 -5.77 22.39
CA PRO A 4 16.99 -5.14 21.59
C PRO A 4 17.27 -6.01 20.36
N ILE A 5 17.17 -5.42 19.15
CA ILE A 5 17.45 -6.15 17.91
C ILE A 5 18.90 -6.62 17.93
N GLU A 6 19.10 -7.93 17.96
CA GLU A 6 20.44 -8.52 17.95
C GLU A 6 21.24 -7.99 16.76
N PRO A 7 22.51 -7.58 16.96
CA PRO A 7 23.39 -7.14 15.87
C PRO A 7 23.48 -8.17 14.72
N SER A 8 23.27 -9.46 15.02
CA SER A 8 23.19 -10.57 14.07
C SER A 8 22.13 -10.38 12.98
N LEU A 9 21.00 -9.73 13.30
CA LEU A 9 19.87 -9.55 12.39
C LEU A 9 20.12 -8.45 11.35
N ARG A 10 20.82 -7.36 11.70
CA ARG A 10 21.05 -6.23 10.77
C ARG A 10 21.98 -6.57 9.60
N GLY A 11 22.92 -7.49 9.81
CA GLY A 11 23.79 -8.01 8.74
C GLY A 11 23.10 -9.05 7.84
N ASN A 12 21.88 -9.48 8.17
CA ASN A 12 21.17 -10.52 7.44
C ASN A 12 20.54 -9.96 6.16
N VAL A 13 20.83 -10.58 5.01
CA VAL A 13 20.29 -10.20 3.70
C VAL A 13 18.75 -10.25 3.67
N GLN A 14 18.11 -11.20 4.36
CA GLN A 14 16.65 -11.28 4.45
C GLN A 14 16.07 -10.09 5.21
N TYR A 15 16.70 -9.69 6.32
CA TYR A 15 16.29 -8.50 7.08
C TYR A 15 16.41 -7.24 6.23
N GLN A 16 17.51 -7.05 5.51
CA GLN A 16 17.69 -5.90 4.61
C GLN A 16 16.66 -5.89 3.48
N ARG A 17 16.34 -7.07 2.91
CA ARG A 17 15.28 -7.21 1.89
C ARG A 17 13.90 -6.86 2.44
N LEU A 18 13.59 -7.25 3.68
CA LEU A 18 12.37 -6.84 4.37
C LEU A 18 12.31 -5.32 4.56
N GLN A 19 13.38 -4.70 5.05
CA GLN A 19 13.42 -3.25 5.21
C GLN A 19 13.22 -2.54 3.87
N ALA A 20 13.91 -3.01 2.82
CA ALA A 20 13.77 -2.46 1.49
C ALA A 20 12.34 -2.62 0.93
N SER A 21 11.69 -3.76 1.15
CA SER A 21 10.32 -3.98 0.67
C SER A 21 9.30 -3.12 1.41
N ILE A 22 9.42 -2.95 2.72
CA ILE A 22 8.57 -2.03 3.50
C ILE A 22 8.80 -0.58 3.02
N LYS A 23 10.06 -0.17 2.83
CA LYS A 23 10.39 1.18 2.34
C LYS A 23 9.83 1.43 0.96
N LEU A 24 9.99 0.48 0.05
CA LEU A 24 9.46 0.57 -1.30
C LEU A 24 7.94 0.68 -1.29
N PHE A 25 7.26 -0.18 -0.53
CA PHE A 25 5.81 -0.16 -0.39
C PHE A 25 5.32 1.16 0.19
N GLY A 26 5.87 1.60 1.32
CA GLY A 26 5.52 2.86 1.97
C GLY A 26 5.78 4.08 1.08
N ALA A 27 6.92 4.12 0.37
CA ALA A 27 7.25 5.21 -0.55
C ALA A 27 6.30 5.26 -1.76
N MET A 28 5.96 4.11 -2.34
CA MET A 28 5.02 4.05 -3.46
C MET A 28 3.63 4.52 -3.06
N LEU A 29 3.13 4.10 -1.89
CA LEU A 29 1.86 4.61 -1.34
C LEU A 29 1.92 6.12 -1.15
N LEU A 30 2.97 6.62 -0.49
CA LEU A 30 3.12 8.04 -0.20
C LEU A 30 3.17 8.89 -1.48
N VAL A 31 3.95 8.48 -2.48
CA VAL A 31 4.05 9.19 -3.77
C VAL A 31 2.73 9.14 -4.53
N PHE A 32 2.17 7.94 -4.73
CA PHE A 32 0.95 7.77 -5.52
C PHE A 32 -0.22 8.55 -4.91
N PHE A 33 -0.48 8.38 -3.62
CA PHE A 33 -1.62 9.01 -2.97
C PHE A 33 -1.41 10.51 -2.72
N THR A 34 -0.17 11.01 -2.58
CA THR A 34 0.07 12.46 -2.56
C THR A 34 -0.26 13.08 -3.92
N VAL A 35 0.14 12.44 -5.02
CA VAL A 35 -0.19 12.91 -6.38
C VAL A 35 -1.70 12.84 -6.61
N ALA A 36 -2.35 11.72 -6.26
CA ALA A 36 -3.80 11.54 -6.39
C ALA A 36 -4.57 12.59 -5.57
N PHE A 37 -4.22 12.77 -4.29
CA PHE A 37 -4.82 13.77 -3.41
C PHE A 37 -4.69 15.18 -3.99
N THR A 38 -3.49 15.55 -4.45
CA THR A 38 -3.25 16.88 -5.03
C THR A 38 -4.09 17.09 -6.29
N ALA A 39 -4.15 16.09 -7.17
CA ALA A 39 -4.96 16.15 -8.38
C ALA A 39 -6.48 16.22 -8.08
N ALA A 40 -6.95 15.49 -7.06
CA ALA A 40 -8.34 15.50 -6.62
C ALA A 40 -8.73 16.86 -6.01
N VAL A 41 -7.95 17.37 -5.04
CA VAL A 41 -8.22 18.65 -4.36
C VAL A 41 -8.20 19.82 -5.33
N LEU A 42 -7.24 19.85 -6.25
CA LEU A 42 -7.12 20.91 -7.25
C LEU A 42 -8.04 20.69 -8.47
N ARG A 43 -8.83 19.62 -8.49
CA ARG A 43 -9.72 19.23 -9.59
C ARG A 43 -9.00 19.23 -10.95
N LEU A 44 -7.76 18.74 -10.97
CA LEU A 44 -6.96 18.70 -12.18
C LEU A 44 -7.57 17.73 -13.19
N PRO A 45 -7.67 18.12 -14.48
CA PRO A 45 -8.08 17.20 -15.53
C PRO A 45 -7.01 16.12 -15.69
N LEU A 46 -7.42 14.84 -15.59
CA LEU A 46 -6.55 13.71 -15.87
C LEU A 46 -6.74 13.24 -17.31
N PRO A 47 -5.70 12.70 -17.96
CA PRO A 47 -5.87 11.98 -19.22
C PRO A 47 -6.90 10.87 -19.06
N ARG A 48 -7.76 10.68 -20.07
CA ARG A 48 -8.90 9.74 -20.00
C ARG A 48 -8.50 8.33 -19.57
N VAL A 49 -7.35 7.85 -20.06
CA VAL A 49 -6.84 6.52 -19.69
C VAL A 49 -6.52 6.44 -18.20
N LEU A 50 -5.89 7.46 -17.62
CA LEU A 50 -5.54 7.48 -16.20
C LEU A 50 -6.79 7.55 -15.32
N GLU A 51 -7.74 8.42 -15.69
CA GLU A 51 -9.04 8.51 -15.02
C GLU A 51 -9.74 7.15 -14.97
N LEU A 52 -9.82 6.46 -16.11
CA LEU A 52 -10.43 5.13 -16.20
C LEU A 52 -9.69 4.07 -15.37
N LEU A 53 -8.38 4.18 -15.21
CA LEU A 53 -7.59 3.17 -14.48
C LEU A 53 -7.64 3.35 -12.97
N THR A 54 -7.76 4.58 -12.46
CA THR A 54 -7.53 4.86 -11.03
C THR A 54 -8.70 5.51 -10.29
N ARG A 55 -9.67 6.12 -10.98
CA ARG A 55 -10.77 6.84 -10.32
C ARG A 55 -12.02 5.98 -10.21
N TRP A 56 -12.38 5.65 -8.99
CA TRP A 56 -13.59 4.89 -8.67
C TRP A 56 -14.81 5.80 -8.53
N GLY A 57 -15.98 5.35 -9.00
CA GLY A 57 -17.27 6.04 -8.85
C GLY A 57 -17.74 6.83 -10.09
N PRO A 58 -19.05 7.13 -10.20
CA PRO A 58 -19.62 7.88 -11.31
C PRO A 58 -19.17 9.35 -11.34
N GLY A 59 -18.19 9.64 -12.21
CA GLY A 59 -17.75 11.02 -12.50
C GLY A 59 -16.28 11.32 -12.18
N GLY A 60 -15.58 10.41 -11.49
CA GLY A 60 -14.15 10.51 -11.19
C GLY A 60 -13.77 11.60 -10.17
N ALA A 61 -12.91 11.26 -9.20
CA ALA A 61 -12.56 12.11 -8.04
C ALA A 61 -13.75 12.52 -7.17
N GLU A 62 -14.33 11.53 -6.50
CA GLU A 62 -15.29 11.73 -5.43
C GLU A 62 -14.60 12.06 -4.09
N GLN A 63 -15.40 12.49 -3.10
CA GLN A 63 -14.96 12.70 -1.72
C GLN A 63 -14.21 11.48 -1.15
N TYR A 64 -14.58 10.28 -1.60
CA TYR A 64 -13.89 9.04 -1.27
C TYR A 64 -12.41 9.04 -1.68
N GLU A 65 -12.05 9.54 -2.87
CA GLU A 65 -10.66 9.59 -3.35
C GLU A 65 -9.80 10.48 -2.45
N GLU A 66 -10.34 11.62 -2.00
CA GLU A 66 -9.67 12.53 -1.08
C GLU A 66 -9.48 11.89 0.31
N MET A 67 -10.53 11.26 0.83
CA MET A 67 -10.51 10.58 2.13
C MET A 67 -9.55 9.39 2.16
N ILE A 68 -9.56 8.54 1.14
CA ILE A 68 -8.69 7.36 1.09
C ILE A 68 -7.24 7.78 0.85
N SER A 69 -7.00 8.82 0.04
CA SER A 69 -5.65 9.31 -0.22
C SER A 69 -4.98 9.84 1.03
N VAL A 70 -5.66 10.64 1.86
CA VAL A 70 -5.05 11.16 3.10
C VAL A 70 -4.70 10.03 4.07
N ILE A 71 -5.54 8.99 4.17
CA ILE A 71 -5.26 7.80 4.99
C ILE A 71 -3.99 7.12 4.50
N TYR A 72 -3.85 6.87 3.20
CA TYR A 72 -2.69 6.18 2.64
C TYR A 72 -1.40 7.01 2.66
N ILE A 73 -1.48 8.34 2.59
CA ILE A 73 -0.31 9.22 2.78
C ILE A 73 0.26 9.02 4.19
N VAL A 74 -0.61 9.11 5.20
CA VAL A 74 -0.20 8.89 6.60
C VAL A 74 0.30 7.47 6.79
N TRP A 75 -0.39 6.48 6.24
CA TRP A 75 0.01 5.07 6.31
C TRP A 75 1.41 4.85 5.70
N GLY A 76 1.65 5.37 4.50
CA GLY A 76 2.94 5.29 3.81
C GLY A 76 4.07 5.89 4.65
N TYR A 77 3.84 7.05 5.27
CA TYR A 77 4.80 7.67 6.18
C TYR A 77 5.15 6.76 7.38
N PHE A 78 4.14 6.16 8.02
CA PHE A 78 4.39 5.25 9.14
C PHE A 78 5.04 3.94 8.71
N LEU A 79 4.79 3.44 7.50
CA LEU A 79 5.53 2.29 6.93
C LEU A 79 7.02 2.62 6.76
N LEU A 80 7.35 3.81 6.25
CA LEU A 80 8.74 4.23 6.13
C LEU A 80 9.45 4.26 7.49
N ARG A 81 8.76 4.70 8.54
CA ARG A 81 9.30 4.69 9.91
C ARG A 81 9.42 3.29 10.50
N ALA A 82 8.39 2.46 10.32
CA ALA A 82 8.40 1.07 10.79
C ALA A 82 9.51 0.25 10.11
N ALA A 83 9.91 0.61 8.89
CA ALA A 83 10.95 -0.09 8.16
C ALA A 83 12.34 -0.02 8.82
N ASP A 84 12.61 1.00 9.66
CA ASP A 84 13.90 1.12 10.34
C ASP A 84 14.05 0.12 11.49
N SER A 85 12.93 -0.29 12.11
CA SER A 85 12.89 -1.39 13.07
C SER A 85 11.59 -2.22 12.95
N PRO A 86 11.48 -3.10 11.93
CA PRO A 86 10.24 -3.82 11.63
C PRO A 86 9.68 -4.65 12.79
N PHE A 87 10.57 -5.29 13.56
CA PHE A 87 10.19 -6.15 14.70
C PHE A 87 9.77 -5.38 15.94
N ASP A 88 10.06 -4.09 16.04
CA ASP A 88 9.49 -3.24 17.11
C ASP A 88 8.05 -2.81 16.77
N HIS A 89 7.62 -3.01 15.51
CA HIS A 89 6.36 -2.54 14.95
C HIS A 89 5.50 -3.67 14.37
N GLU A 90 5.63 -4.91 14.88
CA GLU A 90 4.98 -6.08 14.29
C GLU A 90 3.46 -5.92 14.16
N LEU A 91 2.79 -5.41 15.20
CA LEU A 91 1.35 -5.20 15.18
C LEU A 91 0.91 -4.25 14.06
N PHE A 92 1.71 -3.21 13.80
CA PHE A 92 1.42 -2.26 12.71
C PHE A 92 1.65 -2.89 11.34
N LEU A 93 2.69 -3.71 11.17
CA LEU A 93 2.95 -4.43 9.92
C LEU A 93 1.90 -5.51 9.67
N ASP A 94 1.43 -6.21 10.71
CA ASP A 94 0.33 -7.17 10.63
C ASP A 94 -0.98 -6.46 10.30
N PHE A 95 -1.29 -5.34 10.95
CA PHE A 95 -2.42 -4.51 10.58
C PHE A 95 -2.35 -4.08 9.11
N SER A 96 -1.17 -3.61 8.66
CA SER A 96 -0.90 -3.22 7.28
C SER A 96 -1.14 -4.38 6.30
N LEU A 97 -0.71 -5.58 6.65
CA LEU A 97 -0.99 -6.77 5.84
C LEU A 97 -2.49 -7.04 5.75
N HIS A 98 -3.19 -7.16 6.89
CA HIS A 98 -4.59 -7.58 6.90
C HIS A 98 -5.51 -6.54 6.28
N ALA A 99 -5.30 -5.25 6.58
CA ALA A 99 -6.11 -4.19 6.04
C ALA A 99 -5.96 -4.03 4.53
N ASN A 100 -4.74 -4.11 3.99
CA ASN A 100 -4.53 -4.05 2.54
C ASN A 100 -5.05 -5.31 1.82
N VAL A 101 -4.92 -6.49 2.42
CA VAL A 101 -5.55 -7.70 1.88
C VAL A 101 -7.06 -7.54 1.82
N ALA A 102 -7.71 -7.07 2.89
CA ALA A 102 -9.15 -6.86 2.92
C ALA A 102 -9.58 -5.81 1.87
N HIS A 103 -8.85 -4.70 1.79
CA HIS A 103 -9.13 -3.61 0.86
C HIS A 103 -8.98 -4.06 -0.61
N PHE A 104 -7.85 -4.64 -0.99
CA PHE A 104 -7.60 -5.06 -2.37
C PHE A 104 -8.51 -6.22 -2.79
N SER A 105 -8.85 -7.12 -1.86
CA SER A 105 -9.83 -8.18 -2.10
C SER A 105 -11.21 -7.61 -2.40
N LEU A 106 -11.64 -6.60 -1.64
CA LEU A 106 -12.91 -5.92 -1.89
C LEU A 106 -12.88 -5.18 -3.23
N MET A 107 -11.82 -4.43 -3.55
CA MET A 107 -11.67 -3.78 -4.86
C MET A 107 -11.75 -4.80 -6.01
N THR A 108 -11.08 -5.94 -5.84
CA THR A 108 -11.11 -7.03 -6.83
C THR A 108 -12.54 -7.57 -7.00
N ALA A 109 -13.24 -7.83 -5.90
CA ALA A 109 -14.63 -8.31 -5.93
C ALA A 109 -15.57 -7.30 -6.60
N MET A 110 -15.47 -6.01 -6.25
CA MET A 110 -16.25 -4.94 -6.87
C MET A 110 -15.99 -4.87 -8.38
N ALA A 111 -14.74 -4.90 -8.81
CA ALA A 111 -14.40 -4.83 -10.22
C ALA A 111 -14.83 -6.07 -11.03
N VAL A 112 -14.95 -7.25 -10.39
CA VAL A 112 -15.50 -8.45 -11.04
C VAL A 112 -17.02 -8.35 -11.22
N VAL A 113 -17.72 -7.90 -10.16
CA VAL A 113 -19.18 -7.81 -10.12
C VAL A 113 -19.71 -6.65 -10.97
N ASN A 114 -19.09 -5.48 -10.88
CA ASN A 114 -19.50 -4.27 -11.58
C ASN A 114 -18.78 -4.16 -12.92
N LYS A 115 -19.52 -4.28 -14.03
CA LYS A 115 -18.94 -4.20 -15.38
C LYS A 115 -18.21 -2.88 -15.65
N GLY A 116 -18.68 -1.78 -15.07
CA GLY A 116 -18.06 -0.46 -15.20
C GLY A 116 -16.68 -0.36 -14.53
N ASP A 117 -16.44 -1.16 -13.51
CA ASP A 117 -15.25 -1.08 -12.66
C ASP A 117 -14.14 -2.05 -13.13
N ARG A 118 -14.42 -2.89 -14.12
CA ARG A 118 -13.46 -3.91 -14.63
C ARG A 118 -12.14 -3.32 -15.10
N ILE A 119 -12.16 -2.09 -15.60
CA ILE A 119 -10.96 -1.42 -16.08
C ILE A 119 -9.97 -1.14 -14.93
N HIS A 120 -10.45 -1.02 -13.69
CA HIS A 120 -9.61 -0.89 -12.48
C HIS A 120 -8.81 -2.17 -12.18
N LEU A 121 -9.30 -3.36 -12.60
CA LEU A 121 -8.50 -4.59 -12.49
C LEU A 121 -7.15 -4.44 -13.20
N LEU A 122 -7.14 -3.85 -14.40
CA LEU A 122 -5.92 -3.62 -15.18
C LEU A 122 -5.12 -2.40 -14.71
N GLY A 123 -5.75 -1.52 -13.94
CA GLY A 123 -5.15 -0.29 -13.43
C GLY A 123 -4.59 -0.45 -12.03
N ASP A 124 -5.26 0.18 -11.07
CA ASP A 124 -4.79 0.30 -9.70
C ASP A 124 -4.85 -1.01 -8.91
N VAL A 125 -5.79 -1.93 -9.19
CA VAL A 125 -5.91 -3.20 -8.44
C VAL A 125 -4.71 -4.12 -8.68
N VAL A 126 -4.36 -4.41 -9.94
CA VAL A 126 -3.17 -5.24 -10.25
C VAL A 126 -1.89 -4.54 -9.79
N SER A 127 -1.81 -3.22 -9.98
CA SER A 127 -0.66 -2.44 -9.51
C SER A 127 -0.48 -2.54 -7.99
N ALA A 128 -1.57 -2.45 -7.23
CA ALA A 128 -1.56 -2.59 -5.78
C ALA A 128 -1.03 -3.96 -5.34
N TRP A 129 -1.51 -5.05 -5.96
CA TRP A 129 -1.01 -6.40 -5.66
C TRP A 129 0.47 -6.58 -6.00
N ILE A 130 0.93 -6.06 -7.14
CA ILE A 130 2.35 -6.14 -7.54
C ILE A 130 3.25 -5.45 -6.52
N VAL A 131 2.84 -4.28 -6.04
CA VAL A 131 3.61 -3.46 -5.09
C VAL A 131 3.54 -4.03 -3.67
N PHE A 132 2.44 -4.66 -3.29
CA PHE A 132 2.20 -5.20 -1.95
C PHE A 132 2.78 -6.61 -1.72
N CYS A 133 2.72 -7.50 -2.71
CA CYS A 133 3.16 -8.89 -2.58
C CYS A 133 4.63 -9.04 -2.10
N PRO A 134 5.61 -8.24 -2.57
CA PRO A 134 6.98 -8.28 -2.06
C PRO A 134 7.06 -7.97 -0.56
N PHE A 135 6.31 -6.98 -0.07
CA PHE A 135 6.22 -6.68 1.35
C PHE A 135 5.72 -7.90 2.14
N VAL A 136 4.60 -8.50 1.71
CA VAL A 136 4.01 -9.68 2.37
C VAL A 136 4.99 -10.86 2.39
N TYR A 137 5.61 -11.14 1.25
CA TYR A 137 6.55 -12.25 1.11
C TYR A 137 7.73 -12.11 2.07
N PHE A 138 8.40 -10.96 2.07
CA PHE A 138 9.55 -10.73 2.94
C PHE A 138 9.13 -10.63 4.42
N TRP A 139 7.94 -10.12 4.72
CA TRP A 139 7.42 -10.08 6.09
C TRP A 139 7.23 -11.48 6.65
N LYS A 140 6.54 -12.36 5.90
CA LYS A 140 6.27 -13.73 6.34
C LYS A 140 7.51 -14.60 6.44
N ILE A 141 8.48 -14.47 5.52
CA ILE A 141 9.68 -15.33 5.54
C ILE A 141 10.67 -14.93 6.64
N THR A 142 10.74 -13.64 6.98
CA THR A 142 11.71 -13.14 7.96
C THR A 142 11.16 -13.26 9.39
N ARG A 143 9.83 -13.23 9.54
CA ARG A 143 9.15 -13.51 10.80
C ARG A 143 9.27 -15.01 11.11
N ARG A 144 10.06 -15.36 12.13
CA ARG A 144 10.13 -16.75 12.60
C ARG A 144 8.78 -17.12 13.23
N PRO A 145 8.19 -18.29 12.90
CA PRO A 145 7.09 -18.81 13.69
C PRO A 145 7.62 -19.08 15.10
N GLU A 146 6.98 -18.49 16.11
CA GLU A 146 7.19 -18.86 17.51
C GLU A 146 6.62 -20.27 17.78
#